data_AF-A0A523JLR8-F1
#
_entry.id   AF-A0A523JLR8-F1
#
_cell.length_a   1.000
_cell.length_b   1.000
_cell.length_c   1.000
_cell.angle_alpha   90.00
_cell.angle_beta   90.00
_cell.angle_gamma   90.00
#
_symmetry.space_group_name_H-M   'P 1'
#
loop_
_entity.id
_entity.type
_entity.pdbx_description
1 polymer ?
#
loop_
_entity_poly.entity_id
_entity_poly.type
_entity_poly.pdbx_seq_one_letter_code
_entity_poly.pdbx_strand_id
1 'polypeptide(L)'
;MNRPQQSSDFGTAIANCRNDFPALKQSVNGHPLTYLDSAASAQQPTVVIDTVARYQREDHANVHRGVHTLSGRATDAYEGARDKLCKFVNATSRTEIVLTSGTTEAINLVAQSFCRPR
;
A
#
# COMPACT_ATOMS: atom_id res chain seq x y z
N MET A 1 -39.37 25.43 0.27
CA MET A 1 -38.31 25.78 1.25
C MET A 1 -37.82 24.48 1.87
N ASN A 2 -36.68 23.96 1.40
CA ASN A 2 -35.78 23.00 2.09
C ASN A 2 -34.66 22.59 1.12
N ARG A 3 -33.42 22.98 1.41
CA ARG A 3 -32.19 22.56 0.72
C ARG A 3 -31.66 21.28 1.42
N PRO A 4 -31.05 20.32 0.70
CA PRO A 4 -30.85 18.96 1.20
C PRO A 4 -29.63 18.81 2.13
N GLN A 5 -29.77 17.87 3.07
CA GLN A 5 -28.85 17.36 4.10
C GLN A 5 -27.46 16.85 3.65
N GLN A 6 -27.02 17.07 2.41
CA GLN A 6 -25.85 16.40 1.83
C GLN A 6 -24.47 16.89 2.32
N SER A 7 -24.38 18.07 2.95
CA SER A 7 -23.10 18.65 3.35
C SER A 7 -22.50 18.07 4.64
N SER A 8 -23.30 17.44 5.52
CA SER A 8 -22.81 16.88 6.78
C SER A 8 -22.06 15.56 6.59
N ASP A 9 -22.53 14.71 5.68
CA ASP A 9 -22.08 13.32 5.58
C ASP A 9 -20.67 13.22 4.99
N PHE A 10 -20.33 14.11 4.05
CA PHE A 10 -19.00 14.19 3.48
C PHE A 10 -17.95 14.69 4.49
N GLY A 11 -18.31 15.67 5.32
CA GLY A 11 -17.44 16.17 6.38
C GLY A 11 -17.11 15.09 7.42
N THR A 12 -18.12 14.31 7.81
CA THR A 12 -17.94 13.16 8.71
C THR A 12 -17.10 12.06 8.06
N ALA A 13 -17.31 11.75 6.78
CA ALA A 13 -16.49 10.77 6.05
C ALA A 13 -15.01 11.17 6.02
N ILE A 14 -14.70 12.44 5.73
CA ILE A 14 -13.32 12.94 5.75
C ILE A 14 -12.71 12.84 7.14
N ALA A 15 -13.45 13.24 8.18
CA ALA A 15 -12.98 13.16 9.56
C ALA A 15 -12.65 11.71 9.96
N ASN A 16 -13.49 10.77 9.57
CA ASN A 16 -13.26 9.34 9.78
C ASN A 16 -12.00 8.86 9.05
N CYS A 17 -11.83 9.19 7.76
CA CYS A 17 -10.61 8.84 7.04
C CYS A 17 -9.36 9.42 7.69
N ARG A 18 -9.38 10.68 8.15
CA ARG A 18 -8.22 11.30 8.82
C ARG A 18 -7.83 10.59 10.11
N ASN A 19 -8.78 9.98 10.82
CA ASN A 19 -8.50 9.25 12.06
C ASN A 19 -7.65 8.00 11.83
N ASP A 20 -7.68 7.43 10.61
CA ASP A 20 -6.88 6.27 10.24
C ASP A 20 -5.39 6.62 10.02
N PHE A 21 -5.02 7.90 9.85
CA PHE A 21 -3.64 8.31 9.59
C PHE A 21 -3.01 8.92 10.85
N PRO A 22 -2.25 8.15 11.66
CA PRO A 22 -1.72 8.64 12.92
C PRO A 22 -0.76 9.82 12.76
N ALA A 23 0.00 9.89 11.66
CA ALA A 23 0.90 11.00 11.37
C ALA A 23 0.17 12.36 11.29
N LEU A 24 -1.09 12.38 10.83
CA LEU A 24 -1.87 13.63 10.73
C LEU A 24 -2.31 14.21 12.08
N LYS A 25 -2.08 13.49 13.19
CA LYS A 25 -2.34 13.96 14.56
C LYS A 25 -1.15 14.72 15.17
N GLN A 26 -0.03 14.78 14.47
CA GLN A 26 1.19 15.43 14.94
C GLN A 26 1.09 16.96 14.91
N SER A 27 1.88 17.60 15.78
CA SER A 27 2.17 19.03 15.72
C SER A 27 3.59 19.24 15.23
N VAL A 28 3.77 20.15 14.27
CA VAL A 28 5.07 20.55 13.70
C VAL A 28 5.23 22.05 13.90
N ASN A 29 6.37 22.46 14.48
CA ASN A 29 6.64 23.87 14.80
C ASN A 29 5.54 24.53 15.65
N GLY A 30 4.94 23.79 16.57
CA GLY A 30 3.84 24.29 17.43
C GLY A 30 2.47 24.37 16.77
N HIS A 31 2.33 23.93 15.51
CA HIS A 31 1.06 23.97 14.77
C HIS A 31 0.59 22.57 14.38
N PRO A 32 -0.74 22.32 14.26
CA PRO A 32 -1.26 21.07 13.72
C PRO A 32 -0.74 20.81 12.31
N LEU A 33 -0.30 19.57 12.03
CA LEU A 33 0.25 19.21 10.73
C LEU A 33 -0.80 19.36 9.62
N THR A 34 -0.47 20.20 8.62
CA THR A 34 -1.15 20.26 7.33
C THR A 34 -0.20 19.74 6.25
N TYR A 35 -0.27 18.43 5.99
CA TYR A 35 0.62 17.76 5.04
C TYR A 35 0.12 17.91 3.59
N LEU A 36 0.77 18.77 2.81
CA LEU A 36 0.42 19.07 1.41
C LEU A 36 1.50 18.60 0.42
N ASP A 37 2.17 17.48 0.74
CA ASP A 37 3.26 16.91 -0.06
C ASP A 37 3.03 15.42 -0.39
N SER A 38 1.78 14.97 -0.39
CA SER A 38 1.42 13.56 -0.67
C SER A 38 1.80 13.08 -2.07
N ALA A 39 2.09 14.01 -3.01
CA ALA A 39 2.56 13.68 -4.35
C ALA A 39 4.01 13.16 -4.34
N ALA A 40 4.84 13.57 -3.37
CA ALA A 40 6.17 13.02 -3.18
C ALA A 40 6.09 11.65 -2.47
N SER A 41 5.32 11.55 -1.38
CA SER A 41 4.98 10.29 -0.72
C SER A 41 3.76 10.47 0.20
N ALA A 42 2.85 9.49 0.22
CA ALA A 42 1.66 9.58 1.05
C ALA A 42 1.91 9.08 2.48
N GLN A 43 1.21 9.68 3.45
CA GLN A 43 1.13 9.14 4.81
C GLN A 43 0.45 7.76 4.79
N GLN A 44 0.82 6.89 5.71
CA GLN A 44 0.27 5.54 5.78
C GLN A 44 -0.86 5.46 6.82
N PRO A 45 -1.99 4.80 6.51
CA PRO A 45 -3.02 4.53 7.50
C PRO A 45 -2.57 3.40 8.45
N THR A 46 -3.12 3.38 9.66
CA THR A 46 -2.81 2.41 10.73
C THR A 46 -2.89 0.96 10.25
N VAL A 47 -3.89 0.61 9.43
CA VAL A 47 -4.05 -0.76 8.90
C VAL A 47 -2.84 -1.23 8.08
N VAL A 48 -2.19 -0.32 7.34
CA VAL A 48 -0.98 -0.65 6.54
C VAL A 48 0.20 -0.86 7.48
N ILE A 49 0.41 0.08 8.42
CA ILE A 49 1.49 0.02 9.41
C ILE A 49 1.40 -1.28 10.22
N ASP A 50 0.21 -1.58 10.76
CA ASP A 50 -0.02 -2.75 11.59
C ASP A 50 0.12 -4.06 10.82
N THR A 51 -0.28 -4.09 9.55
CA THR A 51 -0.12 -5.30 8.71
C THR A 51 1.35 -5.62 8.48
N VAL A 52 2.17 -4.61 8.15
CA VAL A 52 3.62 -4.79 7.98
C VAL A 52 4.26 -5.19 9.31
N ALA A 53 3.91 -4.50 10.40
CA ALA A 53 4.47 -4.79 11.72
C ALA A 53 4.09 -6.19 12.21
N ARG A 54 2.85 -6.64 11.99
CA ARG A 54 2.39 -8.00 12.31
C ARG A 54 3.15 -9.04 11.50
N TYR A 55 3.26 -8.87 10.18
CA TYR A 55 4.04 -9.77 9.33
C TYR A 55 5.48 -9.95 9.85
N GLN A 56 6.14 -8.83 10.18
CA GLN A 56 7.50 -8.88 10.71
C GLN A 56 7.61 -9.58 12.07
N ARG A 57 6.61 -9.46 12.94
CA ARG A 57 6.60 -10.08 14.27
C ARG A 57 6.23 -11.57 14.24
N GLU A 58 5.36 -11.98 13.32
CA GLU A 58 4.67 -13.28 13.39
C GLU A 58 5.01 -14.23 12.24
N ASP A 59 5.22 -13.72 11.03
CA ASP A 59 5.23 -14.52 9.79
C ASP A 59 6.50 -14.34 8.95
N HIS A 60 7.47 -13.53 9.39
CA HIS A 60 8.67 -13.23 8.63
C HIS A 60 9.49 -14.48 8.31
N ALA A 61 9.53 -14.85 7.03
CA ALA A 61 10.36 -15.93 6.50
C ALA A 61 10.66 -15.70 5.02
N ASN A 62 11.64 -16.44 4.49
CA ASN A 62 11.87 -16.46 3.05
C ASN A 62 10.69 -17.12 2.34
N VAL A 63 10.06 -16.35 1.45
CA VAL A 63 8.97 -16.78 0.58
C VAL A 63 9.49 -17.79 -0.47
N HIS A 64 8.68 -18.78 -0.83
CA HIS A 64 8.99 -19.83 -1.83
C HIS A 64 10.19 -20.74 -1.50
N ARG A 65 10.77 -20.65 -0.30
CA ARG A 65 12.06 -21.31 0.02
C ARG A 65 12.04 -22.31 1.17
N GLY A 66 10.88 -22.65 1.75
CA GLY A 66 10.80 -23.53 2.91
C GLY A 66 9.62 -24.49 2.88
N VAL A 67 9.86 -25.70 3.43
CA VAL A 67 8.82 -26.71 3.72
C VAL A 67 8.17 -26.49 5.10
N HIS A 68 8.61 -25.48 5.85
CA HIS A 68 8.16 -25.19 7.20
C HIS A 68 7.03 -24.15 7.21
N THR A 69 6.20 -24.19 8.26
CA THR A 69 4.96 -23.42 8.38
C THR A 69 5.11 -21.91 8.18
N LEU A 70 6.19 -21.30 8.70
CA LEU A 70 6.44 -19.87 8.51
C LEU A 70 6.71 -19.50 7.04
N SER A 71 7.45 -20.33 6.29
CA SER A 71 7.69 -20.07 4.87
C SER A 71 6.41 -20.21 4.05
N GLY A 72 5.55 -21.17 4.39
CA GLY A 72 4.21 -21.29 3.80
C GLY A 72 3.37 -20.04 4.03
N ARG A 73 3.23 -19.59 5.29
CA ARG A 73 2.46 -18.38 5.63
C ARG A 73 3.00 -17.11 4.96
N ALA A 74 4.34 -16.95 4.92
CA ALA A 74 4.96 -15.84 4.22
C ALA A 74 4.63 -15.86 2.72
N THR A 75 4.68 -17.05 2.11
CA THR A 75 4.35 -17.25 0.70
C THR A 75 2.91 -16.91 0.40
N ASP A 76 1.97 -17.40 1.22
CA ASP A 76 0.54 -17.12 1.08
C ASP A 76 0.26 -15.62 1.21
N ALA A 77 0.90 -14.93 2.16
CA ALA A 77 0.76 -13.48 2.32
C ALA A 77 1.29 -12.70 1.11
N TYR A 78 2.47 -13.07 0.60
CA TYR A 78 3.11 -12.43 -0.54
C TYR A 78 2.30 -12.63 -1.84
N GLU A 79 1.95 -13.87 -2.15
CA GLU A 79 1.16 -14.21 -3.33
C GLU A 79 -0.27 -13.64 -3.20
N GLY A 80 -0.87 -13.69 -2.01
CA GLY A 80 -2.16 -13.06 -1.74
C GLY A 80 -2.15 -11.54 -1.97
N ALA A 81 -1.05 -10.85 -1.70
CA ALA A 81 -0.89 -9.44 -2.08
C ALA A 81 -0.84 -9.26 -3.61
N ARG A 82 -0.15 -10.16 -4.32
CA ARG A 82 -0.09 -10.17 -5.79
C ARG A 82 -1.46 -10.41 -6.44
N ASP A 83 -2.31 -11.26 -5.86
CA ASP A 83 -3.69 -11.46 -6.33
C ASP A 83 -4.55 -10.20 -6.14
N LYS A 84 -4.40 -9.52 -5.00
CA LYS A 84 -5.10 -8.25 -4.75
C LYS A 84 -4.68 -7.18 -5.75
N LEU A 85 -3.38 -7.08 -6.05
CA LEU A 85 -2.86 -6.16 -7.06
C LEU A 85 -3.39 -6.48 -8.46
N CYS A 86 -3.42 -7.76 -8.85
CA CYS A 86 -4.01 -8.21 -10.11
C CYS A 86 -5.44 -7.69 -10.28
N LYS A 87 -6.27 -7.84 -9.24
CA LYS A 87 -7.65 -7.33 -9.24
C LYS A 87 -7.70 -5.81 -9.24
N PHE A 88 -6.85 -5.15 -8.47
CA PHE A 88 -6.81 -3.69 -8.35
C PHE A 88 -6.53 -3.00 -9.70
N VAL A 89 -5.61 -3.54 -10.50
CA VAL A 89 -5.28 -3.02 -11.84
C VAL A 89 -6.05 -3.70 -12.97
N ASN A 90 -6.98 -4.62 -12.64
CA ASN A 90 -7.77 -5.39 -13.59
C ASN A 90 -6.91 -6.16 -14.63
N ALA A 91 -5.82 -6.78 -14.19
CA ALA A 91 -5.02 -7.68 -15.02
C ALA A 91 -5.71 -9.06 -15.16
N THR A 92 -5.37 -9.80 -16.21
CA THR A 92 -5.99 -11.10 -16.52
C THR A 92 -5.47 -12.21 -15.61
N SER A 93 -4.18 -12.14 -15.25
CA SER A 93 -3.53 -13.15 -14.41
C SER A 93 -2.50 -12.53 -13.47
N ARG A 94 -2.36 -13.12 -12.27
CA ARG A 94 -1.30 -12.76 -11.31
C ARG A 94 0.10 -12.85 -11.91
N THR A 95 0.30 -13.72 -12.90
CA THR A 95 1.60 -13.93 -13.56
C THR A 95 2.06 -12.69 -14.34
N GLU A 96 1.14 -11.80 -14.69
CA GLU A 96 1.42 -10.51 -15.35
C GLU A 96 1.91 -9.43 -14.37
N ILE A 97 1.78 -9.66 -13.05
CA ILE A 97 2.14 -8.68 -12.02
C ILE A 97 3.58 -8.93 -11.55
N VAL A 98 4.54 -8.09 -11.90
CA VAL A 98 5.91 -8.21 -11.36
C VAL A 98 6.10 -7.19 -10.23
N LEU A 99 6.44 -7.65 -9.01
CA LEU A 99 6.71 -6.76 -7.89
C LEU A 99 8.16 -6.25 -7.98
N THR A 100 8.33 -4.94 -7.96
CA THR A 100 9.62 -4.24 -7.94
C THR A 100 9.69 -3.30 -6.74
N SER A 101 10.86 -2.73 -6.47
CA SER A 101 11.05 -1.71 -5.43
C SER A 101 10.35 -0.37 -5.73
N GLY A 102 9.95 -0.14 -6.98
CA GLY A 102 9.20 1.04 -7.39
C GLY A 102 9.12 1.23 -8.91
N THR A 103 8.47 2.32 -9.32
CA THR A 103 8.21 2.66 -10.73
C THR A 103 9.49 2.74 -11.56
N THR A 104 10.55 3.38 -11.02
CA THR A 104 11.83 3.53 -11.72
C THR A 104 12.47 2.17 -12.03
N GLU A 105 12.47 1.23 -11.06
CA GLU A 105 12.99 -0.11 -11.29
C GLU A 105 12.13 -0.89 -12.29
N ALA A 106 10.80 -0.75 -12.22
CA ALA A 106 9.90 -1.41 -13.18
C ALA A 106 10.18 -0.98 -14.64
N ILE A 107 10.40 0.32 -14.87
CA ILE A 107 10.76 0.84 -16.20
C ILE A 107 12.12 0.29 -16.63
N ASN A 108 13.11 0.32 -15.72
CA ASN A 108 14.45 -0.19 -16.02
C ASN A 108 14.45 -1.68 -16.34
N LEU A 109 13.63 -2.48 -15.63
CA LEU A 109 13.46 -3.90 -15.91
C LEU A 109 13.02 -4.12 -17.36
N VAL A 110 11.98 -3.41 -17.81
CA VAL A 110 11.51 -3.50 -19.20
C VAL A 110 12.59 -3.06 -20.18
N ALA A 111 13.25 -1.92 -19.92
CA ALA A 111 14.27 -1.38 -20.80
C ALA A 111 15.46 -2.34 -20.98
N GLN A 112 15.95 -2.94 -19.89
CA GLN A 112 17.09 -3.86 -19.91
C GLN A 112 16.72 -5.22 -20.50
N SER A 113 15.49 -5.70 -20.29
CA SER A 113 15.07 -7.03 -20.77
C SER A 113 14.60 -7.04 -22.22
N PHE A 114 13.93 -6.00 -22.69
CA PHE A 114 13.27 -5.99 -24.02
C PHE A 114 13.87 -4.99 -24.99
N CYS A 115 14.38 -3.85 -24.52
CA CYS A 115 14.77 -2.74 -25.41
C CYS A 115 16.28 -2.63 -25.63
N ARG A 116 17.11 -3.23 -24.77
CA ARG A 116 18.57 -3.14 -24.88
C ARG A 116 19.07 -3.88 -26.13
N PRO A 117 19.78 -3.21 -27.06
CA PRO A 117 20.40 -3.88 -28.20
C PRO A 117 21.37 -4.96 -27.70
N ARG A 118 21.41 -6.09 -28.41
CA ARG A 118 22.39 -7.16 -28.17
C ARG A 118 23.77 -6.74 -28.63
#